data_AF-A0AAV1Z785-F1
#
_entry.id   AF-A0AAV1Z785-F1
#
_cell.length_a   1.000
_cell.length_b   1.000
_cell.length_c   1.000
_cell.angle_alpha   90.00
_cell.angle_beta   90.00
_cell.angle_gamma   90.00
#
_symmetry.space_group_name_H-M   'P 1'
#
loop_
_entity.id
_entity.type
_entity.pdbx_description
1 polymer ?
#
loop_
_entity_poly.entity_id
_entity_poly.type
_entity_poly.pdbx_seq_one_letter_code
_entity_poly.pdbx_strand_id
1 'polypeptide(L)'
;MWNFFTTFCFVVIPQLIVDTRTNYTSYAGNLTTDTFHVSDLITGSGWFSDSLFYFGHYSNKIIEVIPNLHYNMPLAYLLTIGISAVINLIAVSSSITATYQKNYVDTAGGIKNVFCNKIFSAWDYAIETESAAQLQKRAFCNGIKELIYMKVQGEKSRSTKQKVIQRILLVLISLLCLAAIGGVGFLTYYILEKKAVKVDVKILQDMTLSLTVTSIAIASYYLLKYATRLELYLSHRLRLYLTMIRVVTLRIVMLGIIAYFWIFIFKPPRNMKVCYETELGKEIYRLILVNFLIETIIFTFIGEYGRKLISLYFTSVGRATFDVAYNTLDLIYYQTLA
;
A
#
# COMPACT_ATOMS: atom_id res chain seq x y z
N MET A 1 -8.78 -7.59 11.16
CA MET A 1 -10.08 -7.66 11.86
C MET A 1 -9.96 -7.32 13.34
N TRP A 2 -9.02 -7.92 14.08
CA TRP A 2 -8.81 -7.61 15.51
C TRP A 2 -8.50 -6.14 15.81
N ASN A 3 -7.63 -5.48 15.03
CA ASN A 3 -7.31 -4.05 15.22
C ASN A 3 -8.55 -3.16 15.12
N PHE A 4 -9.43 -3.43 14.15
CA PHE A 4 -10.69 -2.71 14.01
C PHE A 4 -11.61 -2.93 15.22
N PHE A 5 -11.70 -4.17 15.70
CA PHE A 5 -12.52 -4.48 16.87
C PHE A 5 -12.01 -3.76 18.13
N THR A 6 -10.69 -3.73 18.36
CA THR A 6 -10.10 -3.05 19.52
C THR A 6 -10.28 -1.54 19.45
N THR A 7 -10.07 -0.91 18.28
CA THR A 7 -10.28 0.54 18.13
C THR A 7 -11.76 0.90 18.23
N PHE A 8 -12.63 0.11 17.61
CA PHE A 8 -14.07 0.36 17.69
C PHE A 8 -14.58 0.29 19.14
N CYS A 9 -14.22 -0.75 19.88
CA CYS A 9 -14.71 -0.96 21.24
C CYS A 9 -14.16 0.06 22.25
N PHE A 10 -12.85 0.36 22.22
CA PHE A 10 -12.20 1.17 23.26
C PHE A 10 -12.08 2.65 22.90
N VAL A 11 -12.25 3.02 21.63
CA VAL A 11 -12.05 4.40 21.18
C VAL A 11 -13.33 4.98 20.58
N VAL A 12 -13.95 4.27 19.64
CA VAL A 12 -15.12 4.80 18.92
C VAL A 12 -16.37 4.82 19.80
N ILE A 13 -16.67 3.72 20.50
CA ILE A 13 -17.87 3.62 21.34
C ILE A 13 -17.88 4.68 22.46
N PRO A 14 -16.82 4.87 23.27
CA PRO A 14 -16.82 5.91 24.30
C PRO A 14 -17.01 7.32 23.74
N GLN A 15 -16.42 7.63 22.59
CA GLN A 15 -16.60 8.94 21.94
C GLN A 15 -18.05 9.14 21.47
N LEU A 16 -18.66 8.12 20.87
CA LEU A 16 -20.02 8.19 20.33
C LEU A 16 -21.09 8.36 21.44
N ILE A 17 -20.89 7.72 22.59
CA ILE A 17 -21.76 7.90 23.77
C ILE A 17 -21.71 9.35 24.28
N VAL A 18 -20.57 10.00 24.16
CA VAL A 18 -20.36 11.37 24.62
C VAL A 18 -20.95 12.37 23.63
N ASP A 19 -20.69 12.18 22.35
CA ASP A 19 -21.22 13.04 21.28
C ASP A 19 -22.75 13.02 21.24
N THR A 20 -23.38 11.86 21.47
CA THR A 20 -24.84 11.80 21.61
C THR A 20 -25.32 12.62 22.81
N ARG A 21 -24.63 12.53 23.96
CA ARG A 21 -24.98 13.28 25.19
C ARG A 21 -24.81 14.80 25.05
N THR A 22 -23.71 15.25 24.44
CA THR A 22 -23.45 16.68 24.21
C THR A 22 -24.39 17.25 23.15
N ASN A 23 -24.74 16.47 22.12
CA ASN A 23 -25.73 16.89 21.13
C ASN A 23 -27.11 17.10 21.74
N TYR A 24 -27.54 16.29 22.73
CA TYR A 24 -28.78 16.57 23.48
C TYR A 24 -28.73 17.92 24.24
N THR A 25 -27.55 18.36 24.71
CA THR A 25 -27.40 19.67 25.37
C THR A 25 -27.24 20.85 24.40
N SER A 26 -26.76 20.61 23.18
CA SER A 26 -26.52 21.64 22.16
C SER A 26 -27.74 22.02 21.33
N TYR A 27 -28.86 21.27 21.41
CA TYR A 27 -30.14 21.68 20.80
C TYR A 27 -30.70 23.00 21.40
N ALA A 28 -30.11 23.52 22.48
CA ALA A 28 -30.46 24.82 23.06
C ALA A 28 -29.63 26.01 22.52
N GLY A 29 -28.65 25.81 21.62
CA GLY A 29 -27.84 26.94 21.12
C GLY A 29 -27.01 26.66 19.88
N ASN A 30 -27.45 27.21 18.75
CA ASN A 30 -26.76 27.35 17.45
C ASN A 30 -26.35 26.07 16.72
N LEU A 31 -27.27 25.60 15.87
CA LEU A 31 -27.01 24.70 14.76
C LEU A 31 -26.29 25.48 13.64
N THR A 32 -24.97 25.34 13.51
CA THR A 32 -24.34 25.47 12.19
C THR A 32 -24.54 24.14 11.48
N THR A 33 -25.68 23.99 10.81
CA THR A 33 -25.95 22.83 9.96
C THR A 33 -25.07 22.90 8.72
N ASP A 34 -23.85 22.37 8.81
CA ASP A 34 -23.15 21.93 7.62
C ASP A 34 -23.95 20.76 7.04
N THR A 35 -24.78 21.06 6.05
CA THR A 35 -25.60 20.10 5.34
C THR A 35 -24.71 19.12 4.57
N PHE A 36 -25.02 17.83 4.64
CA PHE A 36 -24.28 16.81 3.90
C PHE A 36 -24.26 17.11 2.39
N HIS A 37 -23.07 17.25 1.82
CA HIS A 37 -22.86 17.31 0.39
C HIS A 37 -22.03 16.11 -0.09
N VAL A 38 -22.38 15.54 -1.24
CA VAL A 38 -21.61 14.41 -1.82
C VAL A 38 -20.18 14.83 -2.18
N SER A 39 -19.96 16.12 -2.48
CA SER A 39 -18.62 16.68 -2.70
C SER A 39 -17.71 16.52 -1.48
N ASP A 40 -18.26 16.64 -0.28
CA ASP A 40 -17.53 16.59 0.99
C ASP A 40 -17.01 15.18 1.27
N LEU A 41 -17.75 14.16 0.80
CA LEU A 41 -17.27 12.77 0.83
C LEU A 41 -16.10 12.56 -0.13
N ILE A 42 -16.05 13.25 -1.27
CA ILE A 42 -14.96 13.09 -2.26
C ILE A 42 -13.72 13.87 -1.82
N THR A 43 -13.90 15.08 -1.29
CA THR A 43 -12.80 15.95 -0.83
C THR A 43 -12.37 15.65 0.59
N GLY A 44 -13.15 14.90 1.37
CA GLY A 44 -12.91 14.69 2.80
C GLY A 44 -13.00 15.97 3.65
N SER A 45 -13.58 17.05 3.12
CA SER A 45 -13.68 18.36 3.78
C SER A 45 -15.13 18.68 4.17
N GLY A 46 -15.37 19.75 4.93
CA GLY A 46 -16.72 20.14 5.37
C GLY A 46 -17.26 19.20 6.44
N TRP A 47 -18.49 18.72 6.27
CA TRP A 47 -19.13 17.80 7.23
C TRP A 47 -18.30 16.55 7.52
N PHE A 48 -17.57 16.04 6.52
CA PHE A 48 -16.76 14.84 6.69
C PHE A 48 -15.56 15.05 7.62
N SER A 49 -15.08 16.30 7.77
CA SER A 49 -13.89 16.57 8.58
C SER A 49 -14.09 16.48 10.09
N ASP A 50 -15.33 16.59 10.55
CA ASP A 50 -15.74 16.39 11.95
C ASP A 50 -16.36 15.00 12.15
N SER A 51 -15.95 14.02 11.32
CA SER A 51 -16.38 12.64 11.45
C SER A 51 -15.41 11.80 12.30
N LEU A 52 -15.91 10.71 12.86
CA LEU A 52 -15.16 9.72 13.65
C LEU A 52 -13.97 9.08 12.89
N PHE A 53 -13.90 9.25 11.57
CA PHE A 53 -12.80 8.79 10.74
C PHE A 53 -11.54 9.65 10.87
N TYR A 54 -11.64 10.90 11.36
CA TYR A 54 -10.48 11.75 11.62
C TYR A 54 -10.10 11.74 13.09
N PHE A 55 -8.81 11.55 13.36
CA PHE A 55 -8.29 11.56 14.73
C PHE A 55 -8.54 12.88 15.47
N GLY A 56 -8.61 14.00 14.76
CA GLY A 56 -8.91 15.30 15.35
C GLY A 56 -10.33 15.43 15.94
N HIS A 57 -11.24 14.51 15.62
CA HIS A 57 -12.59 14.47 16.21
C HIS A 57 -12.59 14.03 17.67
N TYR A 58 -11.58 13.27 18.09
CA TYR A 58 -11.58 12.64 19.40
C TYR A 58 -11.05 13.54 20.50
N SER A 59 -11.69 13.47 21.67
CA SER A 59 -11.35 14.36 22.78
C SER A 59 -10.00 14.03 23.42
N ASN A 60 -9.23 15.06 23.76
CA ASN A 60 -8.00 14.95 24.55
C ASN A 60 -8.24 15.00 26.07
N LYS A 61 -9.50 14.92 26.52
CA LYS A 61 -9.89 15.06 27.92
C LYS A 61 -10.36 13.74 28.51
N ILE A 62 -10.41 13.70 29.84
CA ILE A 62 -11.11 12.65 30.58
C ILE A 62 -12.60 12.88 30.37
N ILE A 63 -13.30 11.88 29.83
CA ILE A 63 -14.72 11.97 29.54
C ILE A 63 -15.52 11.12 30.52
N GLU A 64 -16.69 11.62 30.93
CA GLU A 64 -17.62 10.87 31.75
C GLU A 64 -18.61 10.09 30.87
N VAL A 65 -18.36 8.80 30.70
CA VAL A 65 -19.17 7.90 29.84
C VAL A 65 -20.46 7.50 30.56
N ILE A 66 -20.35 7.19 31.86
CA ILE A 66 -21.45 6.84 32.78
C ILE A 66 -21.31 7.78 33.99
N PRO A 67 -22.41 8.23 34.64
CA PRO A 67 -22.29 9.01 35.87
C PRO A 67 -21.30 8.36 36.86
N ASN A 68 -20.30 9.11 37.32
CA ASN A 68 -19.20 8.67 38.18
C ASN A 68 -18.14 7.75 37.55
N LEU A 69 -18.19 7.47 36.24
CA LEU A 69 -17.16 6.71 35.53
C LEU A 69 -16.38 7.63 34.56
N HIS A 70 -15.22 8.05 35.03
CA HIS A 70 -14.28 8.86 34.27
C HIS A 70 -13.40 7.97 33.37
N TYR A 71 -13.55 8.11 32.07
CA TYR A 71 -12.77 7.42 31.05
C TYR A 71 -11.68 8.33 30.50
N ASN A 72 -10.42 7.93 30.63
CA ASN A 72 -9.28 8.70 30.13
C ASN A 72 -9.02 8.38 28.65
N MET A 73 -9.48 9.24 27.75
CA MET A 73 -9.34 9.04 26.30
C MET A 73 -7.88 8.94 25.84
N PRO A 74 -6.97 9.88 26.17
CA PRO A 74 -5.56 9.78 25.77
C PRO A 74 -4.89 8.46 26.17
N LEU A 75 -5.20 7.95 27.38
CA LEU A 75 -4.65 6.67 27.84
C LEU A 75 -5.23 5.49 27.06
N ALA A 76 -6.55 5.49 26.83
CA ALA A 76 -7.22 4.47 26.04
C ALA A 76 -6.67 4.40 24.61
N TYR A 77 -6.40 5.55 24.01
CA TYR A 77 -5.73 5.67 22.73
C TYR A 77 -4.36 5.00 22.71
N LEU A 78 -3.50 5.37 23.66
CA LEU A 78 -2.14 4.83 23.76
C LEU A 78 -2.14 3.32 23.98
N LEU A 79 -3.00 2.82 24.88
CA LEU A 79 -3.12 1.40 25.16
C LEU A 79 -3.67 0.62 23.98
N THR A 80 -4.69 1.13 23.29
CA THR A 80 -5.30 0.45 22.15
C THR A 80 -4.29 0.32 21.01
N ILE A 81 -3.60 1.42 20.67
CA ILE A 81 -2.56 1.41 19.63
C ILE A 81 -1.40 0.50 20.06
N GLY A 82 -0.93 0.61 21.31
CA GLY A 82 0.18 -0.20 21.83
C GLY A 82 -0.11 -1.70 21.82
N ILE A 83 -1.28 -2.12 22.33
CA ILE A 83 -1.72 -3.52 22.33
C ILE A 83 -1.88 -4.02 20.89
N SER A 84 -2.49 -3.23 20.01
CA SER A 84 -2.63 -3.61 18.59
C SER A 84 -1.27 -3.81 17.92
N ALA A 85 -0.28 -2.95 18.20
CA ALA A 85 1.06 -3.06 17.67
C ALA A 85 1.78 -4.32 18.18
N VAL A 86 1.66 -4.65 19.46
CA VAL A 86 2.23 -5.88 20.04
C VAL A 86 1.59 -7.13 19.41
N ILE A 87 0.27 -7.16 19.28
CA ILE A 87 -0.45 -8.28 18.64
C ILE A 87 0.00 -8.44 17.18
N ASN A 88 0.09 -7.33 16.43
CA ASN A 88 0.57 -7.35 15.05
C ASN A 88 2.01 -7.85 14.96
N LEU A 89 2.90 -7.40 15.85
CA LEU A 89 4.29 -7.83 15.90
C LEU A 89 4.39 -9.34 16.15
N ILE A 90 3.64 -9.87 17.13
CA ILE A 90 3.60 -11.31 17.41
C ILE A 90 3.05 -12.07 16.20
N ALA A 91 1.91 -11.65 15.64
CA ALA A 91 1.28 -12.32 14.51
C ALA A 91 2.20 -12.37 13.28
N VAL A 92 2.83 -11.24 12.94
CA VAL A 92 3.79 -11.14 11.84
C VAL A 92 5.02 -12.00 12.12
N SER A 93 5.61 -11.92 13.31
CA SER A 93 6.78 -12.71 13.70
C SER A 93 6.52 -14.21 13.66
N SER A 94 5.38 -14.66 14.18
CA SER A 94 4.96 -16.07 14.13
C SER A 94 4.73 -16.53 12.70
N SER A 95 4.07 -15.72 11.86
CA SER A 95 3.82 -16.05 10.45
C SER A 95 5.11 -16.14 9.64
N ILE A 96 6.03 -15.20 9.87
CA ILE A 96 7.35 -15.17 9.26
C ILE A 96 8.15 -16.40 9.70
N THR A 97 8.20 -16.70 11.00
CA THR A 97 8.92 -17.87 11.54
C THR A 97 8.39 -19.18 10.98
N ALA A 98 7.07 -19.36 10.97
CA ALA A 98 6.44 -20.56 10.39
C ALA A 98 6.78 -20.71 8.89
N THR A 99 6.78 -19.59 8.16
CA THR A 99 7.14 -19.57 6.73
C THR A 99 8.63 -19.88 6.54
N TYR A 100 9.51 -19.32 7.37
CA TYR A 100 10.94 -19.62 7.33
C TYR A 100 11.23 -21.08 7.64
N GLN A 101 10.59 -21.66 8.65
CA GLN A 101 10.75 -23.08 8.98
C GLN A 101 10.33 -23.96 7.81
N LYS A 102 9.15 -23.69 7.21
CA LYS A 102 8.68 -24.44 6.04
C LYS A 102 9.64 -24.33 4.85
N ASN A 103 10.05 -23.10 4.51
CA ASN A 103 10.99 -22.85 3.41
C ASN A 103 12.39 -23.44 3.67
N TYR A 104 12.86 -23.41 4.92
CA TYR A 104 14.15 -23.96 5.33
C TYR A 104 14.14 -25.48 5.25
N VAL A 105 13.10 -26.15 5.75
CA VAL A 105 12.94 -27.61 5.64
C VAL A 105 12.92 -28.05 4.18
N ASP A 106 12.17 -27.34 3.33
CA ASP A 106 12.15 -27.64 1.90
C ASP A 106 13.54 -27.46 1.26
N THR A 107 14.30 -26.43 1.66
CA THR A 107 15.60 -26.11 1.05
C THR A 107 16.79 -26.87 1.66
N ALA A 108 16.66 -27.40 2.88
CA ALA A 108 17.74 -28.05 3.64
C ALA A 108 18.31 -29.30 2.96
N GLY A 109 17.51 -29.97 2.10
CA GLY A 109 17.98 -31.10 1.30
C GLY A 109 18.74 -30.73 0.01
N GLY A 110 18.91 -29.44 -0.28
CA GLY A 110 19.44 -28.96 -1.55
C GLY A 110 18.49 -29.16 -2.74
N ILE A 111 18.85 -28.57 -3.88
CA ILE A 111 17.99 -28.53 -5.10
C ILE A 111 17.59 -29.95 -5.56
N LYS A 112 18.46 -30.95 -5.37
CA LYS A 112 18.20 -32.34 -5.75
C LYS A 112 17.07 -32.96 -4.91
N ASN A 113 17.07 -32.76 -3.59
CA ASN A 113 16.01 -33.30 -2.74
C ASN A 113 14.69 -32.56 -2.92
N VAL A 114 14.73 -31.24 -3.17
CA VAL A 114 13.53 -30.47 -3.55
C VAL A 114 12.91 -31.02 -4.84
N PHE A 115 13.74 -31.31 -5.85
CA PHE A 115 13.27 -31.84 -7.13
C PHE A 115 12.63 -33.22 -6.95
N CYS A 116 13.30 -34.13 -6.23
CA CYS A 116 12.75 -35.45 -5.93
C CYS A 116 11.45 -35.35 -5.13
N ASN A 117 11.43 -34.59 -4.03
CA ASN A 117 10.25 -34.43 -3.19
C ASN A 117 9.07 -33.88 -3.99
N LYS A 118 9.31 -32.88 -4.86
CA LYS A 118 8.26 -32.29 -5.69
C LYS A 118 7.70 -33.27 -6.71
N ILE A 119 8.52 -34.14 -7.31
CA ILE A 119 8.06 -35.18 -8.24
C ILE A 119 7.25 -36.25 -7.51
N PHE A 120 7.74 -36.73 -6.36
CA PHE A 120 7.06 -37.79 -5.61
C PHE A 120 5.77 -37.31 -4.94
N SER A 121 5.71 -36.04 -4.53
CA SER A 121 4.50 -35.40 -3.97
C SER A 121 3.55 -34.81 -5.03
N ALA A 122 3.87 -34.97 -6.32
CA ALA A 122 3.02 -34.45 -7.40
C ALA A 122 1.70 -35.20 -7.55
N TRP A 123 1.61 -36.41 -6.98
CA TRP A 123 0.44 -37.25 -7.11
C TRP A 123 -0.58 -36.90 -6.02
N ASP A 124 -1.69 -36.26 -6.43
CA ASP A 124 -2.80 -35.91 -5.56
C ASP A 124 -4.08 -36.60 -6.05
N TYR A 125 -4.59 -37.54 -5.25
CA TYR A 125 -5.82 -38.28 -5.56
C TYR A 125 -7.09 -37.52 -5.12
N ALA A 126 -6.97 -36.39 -4.43
CA ALA A 126 -8.11 -35.64 -3.90
C ALA A 126 -8.77 -34.67 -4.92
N ILE A 127 -8.38 -34.72 -6.19
CA ILE A 127 -8.86 -33.79 -7.22
C ILE A 127 -10.01 -34.41 -8.01
N GLU A 128 -11.21 -33.90 -7.77
CA GLU A 128 -12.43 -34.39 -8.43
C GLU A 128 -12.77 -33.64 -9.72
N THR A 129 -12.38 -32.36 -9.84
CA THR A 129 -12.73 -31.51 -10.99
C THR A 129 -11.62 -31.48 -12.04
N GLU A 130 -11.98 -31.63 -13.33
CA GLU A 130 -11.04 -31.59 -14.46
C GLU A 130 -10.29 -30.25 -14.55
N SER A 131 -10.96 -29.13 -14.27
CA SER A 131 -10.36 -27.79 -14.28
C SER A 131 -9.26 -27.65 -13.23
N ALA A 132 -9.47 -28.16 -12.02
CA ALA A 132 -8.44 -28.17 -10.97
C ALA A 132 -7.27 -29.10 -11.34
N ALA A 133 -7.54 -30.26 -11.95
CA ALA A 133 -6.48 -31.16 -12.42
C ALA A 133 -5.61 -30.50 -13.50
N GLN A 134 -6.22 -29.80 -14.47
CA GLN A 134 -5.48 -29.05 -15.48
C GLN A 134 -4.66 -27.90 -14.87
N LEU A 135 -5.20 -27.21 -13.87
CA LEU A 135 -4.49 -26.14 -13.16
C LEU A 135 -3.29 -26.68 -12.37
N GLN A 136 -3.47 -27.75 -11.60
CA GLN A 136 -2.40 -28.36 -10.80
C GLN A 136 -1.29 -28.93 -11.72
N LYS A 137 -1.67 -29.60 -12.82
CA LYS A 137 -0.71 -30.04 -13.84
C LYS A 137 0.13 -28.88 -14.38
N ARG A 138 -0.52 -27.76 -14.75
CA ARG A 138 0.19 -26.57 -15.24
C ARG A 138 1.10 -25.97 -14.16
N ALA A 139 0.62 -25.85 -12.93
CA ALA A 139 1.40 -25.33 -11.81
C ALA A 139 2.63 -26.21 -11.52
N PHE A 140 2.46 -27.55 -11.52
CA PHE A 140 3.53 -28.51 -11.36
C PHE A 140 4.57 -28.42 -12.49
N CYS A 141 4.13 -28.47 -13.75
CA CYS A 141 5.02 -28.34 -14.90
C CYS A 141 5.82 -27.02 -14.89
N ASN A 142 5.17 -25.90 -14.54
CA ASN A 142 5.84 -24.62 -14.41
C ASN A 142 6.87 -24.62 -13.27
N GLY A 143 6.52 -25.21 -12.13
CA GLY A 143 7.44 -25.35 -11.00
C GLY A 143 8.68 -26.19 -11.32
N ILE A 144 8.52 -27.29 -12.08
CA ILE A 144 9.65 -28.12 -12.54
C ILE A 144 10.51 -27.37 -13.57
N LYS A 145 9.89 -26.69 -14.55
CA LYS A 145 10.60 -25.85 -15.52
C LYS A 145 11.45 -24.79 -14.84
N GLU A 146 10.92 -24.17 -13.78
CA GLU A 146 11.64 -23.16 -13.02
C GLU A 146 12.86 -23.74 -12.28
N LEU A 147 12.71 -24.90 -11.62
CA LEU A 147 13.81 -25.58 -10.95
C LEU A 147 14.93 -25.98 -11.94
N ILE A 148 14.57 -26.50 -13.11
CA ILE A 148 15.52 -26.83 -14.18
C ILE A 148 16.22 -25.57 -14.68
N TYR A 149 15.47 -24.49 -14.91
CA TYR A 149 16.03 -23.21 -15.35
C TYR A 149 17.05 -22.66 -14.35
N MET A 150 16.78 -22.75 -13.04
CA MET A 150 17.72 -22.34 -12.00
C MET A 150 19.01 -23.16 -12.03
N LYS A 151 18.91 -24.48 -12.20
CA LYS A 151 20.08 -25.38 -12.28
C LYS A 151 20.94 -25.07 -13.51
N VAL A 152 20.32 -25.02 -14.69
CA VAL A 152 21.01 -24.69 -15.95
C VAL A 152 21.65 -23.30 -15.91
N GLN A 153 20.98 -22.32 -15.28
CA GLN A 153 21.53 -20.98 -15.15
C GLN A 153 22.70 -20.91 -14.14
N GLY A 154 22.71 -21.75 -13.11
CA GLY A 154 23.83 -21.90 -12.17
C GLY A 154 25.06 -22.58 -12.78
N GLU A 155 24.84 -23.53 -13.70
CA GLU A 155 25.91 -24.28 -14.38
C GLU A 155 26.58 -23.49 -15.52
N LYS A 156 25.93 -22.43 -16.04
CA LYS A 156 26.56 -21.50 -17.00
C LYS A 156 27.70 -20.73 -16.33
N SER A 157 28.92 -21.24 -16.49
CA SER A 157 30.15 -20.57 -16.06
C SER A 157 30.32 -19.24 -16.79
N ARG A 158 29.94 -18.13 -16.14
CA ARG A 158 30.16 -16.77 -16.65
C ARG A 158 31.62 -16.38 -16.42
N SER A 159 32.27 -15.82 -17.45
CA SER A 159 33.62 -15.29 -17.33
C SER A 159 33.70 -14.20 -16.25
N THR A 160 34.78 -14.19 -15.47
CA THR A 160 35.00 -13.24 -14.36
C THR A 160 34.85 -11.78 -14.81
N LYS A 161 35.31 -11.44 -16.03
CA LYS A 161 35.17 -10.09 -16.61
C LYS A 161 33.71 -9.71 -16.85
N GLN A 162 32.88 -10.64 -17.33
CA GLN A 162 31.45 -10.41 -17.55
C GLN A 162 30.70 -10.20 -16.22
N LYS A 163 31.10 -10.90 -15.15
CA LYS A 163 30.53 -10.69 -13.81
C LYS A 163 30.83 -9.29 -13.27
N VAL A 164 32.06 -8.79 -13.47
CA VAL A 164 32.45 -7.43 -13.01
C VAL A 164 31.67 -6.36 -13.77
N ILE A 165 31.62 -6.43 -15.10
CA ILE A 165 30.85 -5.48 -15.93
C ILE A 165 29.37 -5.48 -15.53
N GLN A 166 28.80 -6.67 -15.31
CA GLN A 166 27.42 -6.80 -14.86
C GLN A 166 27.18 -6.14 -13.50
N ARG A 167 28.11 -6.30 -12.54
CA ARG A 167 28.01 -5.66 -11.22
C ARG A 167 28.09 -4.15 -11.32
N ILE A 168 29.00 -3.62 -12.13
CA ILE A 168 29.14 -2.17 -12.35
C ILE A 168 27.85 -1.59 -12.96
N LEU A 169 27.32 -2.21 -14.01
CA LEU A 169 26.06 -1.78 -14.64
C LEU A 169 24.89 -1.81 -13.65
N LEU A 170 24.80 -2.86 -12.83
CA LEU A 170 23.75 -2.98 -11.81
C LEU A 170 23.84 -1.86 -10.77
N VAL A 171 25.06 -1.55 -10.30
CA VAL A 171 25.29 -0.46 -9.34
C VAL A 171 24.94 0.88 -9.97
N LEU A 172 25.37 1.13 -11.21
CA LEU A 172 25.09 2.37 -11.93
C LEU A 172 23.58 2.59 -12.12
N ILE A 173 22.85 1.59 -12.62
CA ILE A 173 21.39 1.69 -12.82
C ILE A 173 20.68 1.86 -11.48
N SER A 174 21.13 1.14 -10.44
CA SER A 174 20.55 1.28 -9.10
C SER A 174 20.78 2.67 -8.52
N LEU A 175 21.95 3.27 -8.74
CA LEU A 175 22.25 4.64 -8.33
C LEU A 175 21.36 5.65 -9.07
N LEU A 176 21.18 5.48 -10.38
CA LEU A 176 20.26 6.31 -11.17
C LEU A 176 18.81 6.18 -10.68
N CYS A 177 18.37 4.96 -10.35
CA CYS A 177 17.03 4.74 -9.79
C CYS A 177 16.89 5.43 -8.42
N LEU A 178 17.90 5.33 -7.55
CA LEU A 178 17.89 6.00 -6.24
C LEU A 178 17.87 7.53 -6.39
N ALA A 179 18.65 8.08 -7.33
CA ALA A 179 18.62 9.50 -7.64
C ALA A 179 17.25 9.95 -8.18
N ALA A 180 16.62 9.14 -9.03
CA ALA A 180 15.26 9.40 -9.52
C ALA A 180 14.22 9.37 -8.38
N ILE A 181 14.31 8.40 -7.47
CA ILE A 181 13.43 8.32 -6.28
C ILE A 181 13.63 9.56 -5.40
N GLY A 182 14.88 9.98 -5.16
CA GLY A 182 15.18 11.20 -4.42
C GLY A 182 14.64 12.45 -5.11
N GLY A 183 14.77 12.54 -6.44
CA GLY A 183 14.24 13.64 -7.24
C GLY A 183 12.71 13.72 -7.21
N VAL A 184 12.02 12.57 -7.25
CA VAL A 184 10.56 12.49 -7.09
C VAL A 184 10.13 12.94 -5.69
N GLY A 185 10.89 12.55 -4.67
CA GLY A 185 10.67 13.03 -3.32
C GLY A 185 10.81 14.56 -3.21
N PHE A 186 11.90 15.12 -3.74
CA PHE A 186 12.12 16.56 -3.76
C PHE A 186 11.04 17.31 -4.54
N LEU A 187 10.62 16.78 -5.70
CA LEU A 187 9.54 17.35 -6.50
C LEU A 187 8.21 17.36 -5.71
N THR A 188 7.92 16.28 -5.01
CA THR A 188 6.73 16.16 -4.16
C THR A 188 6.75 17.20 -3.04
N TYR A 189 7.89 17.34 -2.35
CA TYR A 189 8.10 18.38 -1.35
C TYR A 189 7.86 19.79 -1.93
N TYR A 190 8.44 20.09 -3.10
CA TYR A 190 8.31 21.39 -3.75
C TYR A 190 6.86 21.72 -4.12
N ILE A 191 6.11 20.74 -4.64
CA ILE A 191 4.68 20.89 -4.96
C ILE A 191 3.87 21.17 -3.69
N LEU A 192 4.19 20.48 -2.59
CA LEU A 192 3.58 20.65 -1.26
C LEU A 192 3.81 22.07 -0.71
N GLU A 193 5.06 22.56 -0.77
CA GLU A 193 5.45 23.88 -0.29
C GLU A 193 4.79 25.00 -1.11
N LYS A 194 4.78 24.86 -2.44
CA LYS A 194 4.28 25.90 -3.34
C LYS A 194 2.77 25.90 -3.52
N LYS A 195 2.05 24.90 -2.98
CA LYS A 195 0.61 24.67 -3.26
C LYS A 195 0.29 24.88 -4.75
N ALA A 196 1.15 24.33 -5.61
CA ALA A 196 1.56 24.97 -6.85
C ALA A 196 0.52 24.99 -7.99
N VAL A 197 -0.67 24.43 -7.80
CA VAL A 197 -1.67 24.35 -8.87
C VAL A 197 -2.96 24.99 -8.41
N LYS A 198 -3.15 26.25 -8.83
CA LYS A 198 -4.44 26.93 -8.71
C LYS A 198 -5.32 26.43 -9.85
N VAL A 199 -6.41 25.77 -9.50
CA VAL A 199 -7.46 25.35 -10.44
C VAL A 199 -8.72 26.11 -10.10
N ASP A 200 -9.45 26.57 -11.11
CA ASP A 200 -10.65 27.40 -10.92
C ASP A 200 -11.80 26.67 -10.21
N VAL A 201 -11.78 25.33 -10.20
CA VAL A 201 -12.77 24.49 -9.53
C VAL A 201 -12.28 24.11 -8.13
N LYS A 202 -12.98 24.59 -7.09
CA LYS A 202 -12.64 24.37 -5.67
C LYS A 202 -12.43 22.89 -5.30
N ILE A 203 -13.28 21.99 -5.81
CA ILE A 203 -13.18 20.53 -5.58
C ILE A 203 -11.89 19.99 -6.21
N LEU A 204 -11.61 20.37 -7.45
CA LEU A 204 -10.44 19.90 -8.15
C LEU A 204 -9.17 20.47 -7.53
N GLN A 205 -9.20 21.73 -7.08
CA GLN A 205 -8.10 22.38 -6.36
C GLN A 205 -7.71 21.59 -5.10
N ASP A 206 -8.69 21.16 -4.31
CA ASP A 206 -8.48 20.34 -3.11
C ASP A 206 -7.88 18.96 -3.43
N MET A 207 -8.22 18.37 -4.57
CA MET A 207 -7.70 17.06 -5.01
C MET A 207 -6.44 17.15 -5.87
N THR A 208 -6.03 18.34 -6.32
CA THR A 208 -4.96 18.49 -7.31
C THR A 208 -3.62 18.00 -6.78
N LEU A 209 -3.38 18.18 -5.47
CA LEU A 209 -2.15 17.74 -4.85
C LEU A 209 -2.04 16.22 -4.87
N SER A 210 -3.03 15.52 -4.31
CA SER A 210 -3.14 14.07 -4.41
C SER A 210 -3.08 13.57 -5.85
N LEU A 211 -3.74 14.23 -6.82
CA LEU A 211 -3.71 13.85 -8.23
C LEU A 211 -2.31 13.96 -8.86
N THR A 212 -1.60 15.05 -8.58
CA THR A 212 -0.25 15.26 -9.13
C THR A 212 0.76 14.31 -8.50
N VAL A 213 0.71 14.11 -7.19
CA VAL A 213 1.58 13.20 -6.43
C VAL A 213 1.38 11.75 -6.89
N THR A 214 0.13 11.30 -7.04
CA THR A 214 -0.18 9.95 -7.54
C THR A 214 0.23 9.75 -9.00
N SER A 215 -0.02 10.74 -9.86
CA SER A 215 0.41 10.69 -11.26
C SER A 215 1.93 10.58 -11.41
N ILE A 216 2.68 11.39 -10.63
CA ILE A 216 4.15 11.32 -10.59
C ILE A 216 4.61 9.95 -10.07
N ALA A 217 3.97 9.42 -9.02
CA ALA A 217 4.31 8.10 -8.47
C ALA A 217 4.09 6.98 -9.50
N ILE A 218 2.99 7.00 -10.25
CA ILE A 218 2.69 6.01 -11.30
C ILE A 218 3.70 6.14 -12.45
N ALA A 219 3.96 7.34 -12.93
CA ALA A 219 4.95 7.57 -13.99
C ALA A 219 6.34 7.06 -13.56
N SER A 220 6.73 7.35 -12.32
CA SER A 220 8.00 6.89 -11.73
C SER A 220 8.07 5.37 -11.59
N TYR A 221 6.97 4.72 -11.20
CA TYR A 221 6.88 3.25 -11.17
C TYR A 221 7.18 2.65 -12.56
N TYR A 222 6.57 3.18 -13.62
CA TYR A 222 6.80 2.68 -14.97
C TYR A 222 8.23 2.95 -15.46
N LEU A 223 8.81 4.11 -15.14
CA LEU A 223 10.21 4.40 -15.42
C LEU A 223 11.15 3.44 -14.69
N LEU A 224 10.92 3.16 -13.42
CA LEU A 224 11.71 2.20 -12.64
C LEU A 224 11.57 0.78 -13.20
N LYS A 225 10.35 0.37 -13.58
CA LYS A 225 10.08 -0.93 -14.24
C LYS A 225 10.79 -1.04 -15.57
N TYR A 226 10.83 0.04 -16.35
CA TYR A 226 11.57 0.11 -17.61
C TYR A 226 13.09 0.03 -17.36
N ALA A 227 13.61 0.75 -16.37
CA ALA A 227 15.02 0.70 -15.99
C ALA A 227 15.47 -0.72 -15.61
N THR A 228 14.64 -1.49 -14.88
CA THR A 228 14.96 -2.90 -14.59
C THR A 228 14.89 -3.82 -15.82
N ARG A 229 14.23 -3.42 -16.93
CA ARG A 229 14.30 -4.18 -18.20
C ARG A 229 15.64 -3.99 -18.90
N LEU A 230 16.29 -2.84 -18.75
CA LEU A 230 17.62 -2.55 -19.29
C LEU A 230 18.72 -3.39 -18.62
N GLU A 231 18.42 -3.99 -17.46
CA GLU A 231 19.30 -4.93 -16.77
C GLU A 231 19.25 -6.32 -17.46
N LEU A 232 19.84 -6.39 -18.66
CA LEU A 232 19.80 -7.51 -19.60
C LEU A 232 20.38 -8.84 -19.07
N TYR A 233 21.02 -8.84 -17.90
CA TYR A 233 21.79 -9.99 -17.38
C TYR A 233 21.29 -10.56 -16.04
N LEU A 234 20.18 -10.04 -15.53
CA LEU A 234 19.56 -10.53 -14.30
C LEU A 234 18.68 -11.76 -14.52
N SER A 235 18.65 -12.66 -13.53
CA SER A 235 17.66 -13.73 -13.50
C SER A 235 16.26 -13.13 -13.33
N HIS A 236 15.23 -13.82 -13.84
CA HIS A 236 13.85 -13.34 -13.78
C HIS A 236 13.41 -13.02 -12.34
N ARG A 237 13.76 -13.90 -11.38
CA ARG A 237 13.49 -13.70 -9.96
C ARG A 237 14.17 -12.45 -9.39
N LEU A 238 15.47 -12.27 -9.66
CA LEU A 238 16.20 -11.12 -9.15
C LEU A 238 15.66 -9.80 -9.73
N ARG A 239 15.23 -9.81 -10.99
CA ARG A 239 14.57 -8.66 -11.62
C ARG A 239 13.30 -8.27 -10.86
N LEU A 240 12.43 -9.25 -10.55
CA LEU A 240 11.20 -9.01 -9.80
C LEU A 240 11.51 -8.45 -8.41
N TYR A 241 12.45 -9.04 -7.67
CA TYR A 241 12.85 -8.57 -6.34
C TYR A 241 13.41 -7.14 -6.37
N LEU A 242 14.27 -6.80 -7.34
CA LEU A 242 14.81 -5.43 -7.45
C LEU A 242 13.73 -4.42 -7.83
N THR A 243 12.84 -4.75 -8.76
CA THR A 243 11.70 -3.89 -9.08
C THR A 243 10.83 -3.67 -7.84
N MET A 244 10.49 -4.73 -7.09
CA MET A 244 9.73 -4.62 -5.84
C MET A 244 10.41 -3.70 -4.83
N ILE A 245 11.70 -3.93 -4.55
CA ILE A 245 12.47 -3.12 -3.59
C ILE A 245 12.43 -1.65 -4.00
N ARG A 246 12.71 -1.32 -5.26
CA ARG A 246 12.70 0.07 -5.75
C ARG A 246 11.32 0.73 -5.63
N VAL A 247 10.25 -0.01 -5.90
CA VAL A 247 8.87 0.51 -5.81
C VAL A 247 8.45 0.70 -4.35
N VAL A 248 8.80 -0.24 -3.47
CA VAL A 248 8.63 -0.09 -2.01
C VAL A 248 9.38 1.15 -1.52
N THR A 249 10.67 1.31 -1.90
CA THR A 249 11.47 2.48 -1.52
C THR A 249 10.83 3.78 -2.02
N LEU A 250 10.36 3.84 -3.27
CA LEU A 250 9.65 5.00 -3.81
C LEU A 250 8.42 5.35 -2.95
N ARG A 251 7.58 4.36 -2.62
CA ARG A 251 6.38 4.57 -1.81
C ARG A 251 6.71 5.05 -0.40
N ILE A 252 7.71 4.47 0.24
CA ILE A 252 8.17 4.91 1.58
C ILE A 252 8.67 6.36 1.54
N VAL A 253 9.45 6.74 0.53
CA VAL A 253 9.95 8.12 0.37
C VAL A 253 8.79 9.10 0.18
N MET A 254 7.80 8.76 -0.65
CA MET A 254 6.63 9.61 -0.89
C MET A 254 5.80 9.80 0.39
N LEU A 255 5.46 8.71 1.09
CA LEU A 255 4.72 8.77 2.36
C LEU A 255 5.51 9.53 3.43
N GLY A 256 6.82 9.28 3.53
CA GLY A 256 7.68 9.95 4.49
C GLY A 256 7.74 11.47 4.28
N ILE A 257 7.78 11.94 3.04
CA ILE A 257 7.80 13.38 2.73
C ILE A 257 6.47 14.05 3.01
N ILE A 258 5.35 13.40 2.67
CA ILE A 258 4.00 13.89 3.00
C ILE A 258 3.86 14.01 4.53
N ALA A 259 4.20 12.96 5.27
CA ALA A 259 4.15 12.97 6.73
C ALA A 259 5.08 14.04 7.33
N TYR A 260 6.32 14.13 6.84
CA TYR A 260 7.29 15.12 7.30
C TYR A 260 6.80 16.56 7.12
N PHE A 261 6.23 16.88 5.96
CA PHE A 261 5.71 18.21 5.68
C PHE A 261 4.56 18.60 6.61
N TRP A 262 3.57 17.71 6.78
CA TRP A 262 2.40 18.02 7.61
C TRP A 262 2.72 18.06 9.11
N ILE A 263 3.68 17.26 9.57
CA ILE A 263 4.08 17.24 11.00
C ILE A 263 5.00 18.43 11.34
N PHE A 264 6.00 18.72 10.50
CA PHE A 264 7.08 19.64 10.88
C PHE A 264 7.02 21.01 10.20
N ILE A 265 6.41 21.12 9.02
CA ILE A 265 6.47 22.33 8.18
C ILE A 265 5.15 23.08 8.17
N PHE A 266 4.04 22.36 8.15
CA PHE A 266 2.72 22.97 8.14
C PHE A 266 2.48 23.78 9.42
N LYS A 267 2.37 25.11 9.27
CA LYS A 267 2.00 26.02 10.35
C LYS A 267 0.57 26.50 10.11
N PRO A 268 -0.38 26.23 11.03
CA PRO A 268 -1.75 26.71 10.88
C PRO A 268 -1.77 28.25 10.88
N PRO A 269 -2.72 28.87 10.15
CA PRO A 269 -2.88 30.32 10.17
C PRO A 269 -3.21 30.80 11.59
N ARG A 270 -2.62 31.92 12.01
CA ARG A 270 -2.61 32.45 13.40
C ARG A 270 -3.98 32.60 14.09
N ASN A 271 -5.08 32.53 13.34
CA ASN A 271 -6.45 32.79 13.83
C ASN A 271 -7.41 31.58 13.72
N MET A 272 -6.95 30.40 13.29
CA MET A 272 -7.78 29.19 13.28
C MET A 272 -7.12 28.09 14.12
N LYS A 273 -7.90 27.45 15.00
CA LYS A 273 -7.51 26.20 15.67
C LYS A 273 -7.61 25.04 14.67
N VAL A 274 -6.76 25.03 13.64
CA VAL A 274 -6.65 23.89 12.71
C VAL A 274 -5.65 22.90 13.28
N CYS A 275 -6.10 21.68 13.55
CA CYS A 275 -5.21 20.57 13.92
C CYS A 275 -4.50 20.03 12.68
N TYR A 276 -3.18 19.92 12.74
CA TYR A 276 -2.37 19.34 11.65
C TYR A 276 -2.79 17.90 11.33
N GLU A 277 -3.27 17.16 12.34
CA GLU A 277 -3.68 15.77 12.25
C GLU A 277 -4.93 15.59 11.36
N THR A 278 -5.92 16.48 11.49
CA THR A 278 -7.10 16.47 10.63
C THR A 278 -6.74 16.79 9.18
N GLU A 279 -5.85 17.75 8.96
CA GLU A 279 -5.41 18.13 7.60
C GLU A 279 -4.55 17.04 6.94
N LEU A 280 -3.66 16.40 7.70
CA LEU A 280 -2.93 15.22 7.25
C LEU A 280 -3.89 14.10 6.87
N GLY A 281 -4.90 13.85 7.71
CA GLY A 281 -5.93 12.84 7.44
C GLY A 281 -6.70 13.13 6.15
N LYS A 282 -7.08 14.39 5.90
CA LYS A 282 -7.76 14.79 4.66
C LYS A 282 -6.91 14.47 3.43
N GLU A 283 -5.62 14.77 3.49
CA GLU A 283 -4.73 14.50 2.36
C GLU A 283 -4.50 13.00 2.16
N ILE A 284 -4.32 12.23 3.23
CA ILE A 284 -4.23 10.77 3.16
C ILE A 284 -5.49 10.16 2.55
N TYR A 285 -6.67 10.63 2.96
CA TYR A 285 -7.95 10.19 2.40
C TYR A 285 -8.05 10.46 0.90
N ARG A 286 -7.72 11.68 0.46
CA ARG A 286 -7.68 12.04 -0.96
C ARG A 286 -6.69 11.18 -1.73
N LEU A 287 -5.52 10.90 -1.15
CA LEU A 287 -4.50 10.05 -1.76
C LEU A 287 -4.98 8.61 -1.96
N ILE A 288 -5.63 8.01 -0.95
CA ILE A 288 -6.23 6.68 -1.05
C ILE A 288 -7.30 6.66 -2.14
N LEU A 289 -8.22 7.63 -2.12
CA LEU A 289 -9.34 7.70 -3.06
C LEU A 289 -8.85 7.88 -4.50
N VAL A 290 -7.91 8.80 -4.72
CA VAL A 290 -7.33 9.05 -6.05
C VAL A 290 -6.54 7.85 -6.54
N ASN A 291 -5.69 7.23 -5.71
CA ASN A 291 -4.98 6.01 -6.09
C ASN A 291 -5.96 4.90 -6.45
N PHE A 292 -7.00 4.68 -5.65
CA PHE A 292 -8.02 3.66 -5.93
C PHE A 292 -8.73 3.92 -7.27
N LEU A 293 -9.15 5.15 -7.53
CA LEU A 293 -9.83 5.51 -8.77
C LEU A 293 -8.90 5.36 -9.98
N ILE A 294 -7.70 5.92 -9.93
CA ILE A 294 -6.73 5.83 -11.02
C ILE A 294 -6.36 4.38 -11.27
N GLU A 295 -6.06 3.60 -10.23
CA GLU A 295 -5.64 2.22 -10.39
C GLU A 295 -6.76 1.34 -10.96
N THR A 296 -7.97 1.49 -10.42
CA THR A 296 -9.15 0.76 -10.91
C THR A 296 -9.45 1.11 -12.37
N ILE A 297 -9.46 2.40 -12.72
CA ILE A 297 -9.79 2.84 -14.09
C ILE A 297 -8.69 2.44 -15.08
N ILE A 298 -7.41 2.74 -14.78
CA ILE A 298 -6.31 2.53 -15.73
C ILE A 298 -5.91 1.06 -15.80
N PHE A 299 -5.65 0.39 -14.67
CA PHE A 299 -5.13 -0.98 -14.71
C PHE A 299 -6.24 -2.00 -14.90
N THR A 300 -7.36 -1.88 -14.18
CA THR A 300 -8.40 -2.91 -14.20
C THR A 300 -9.31 -2.76 -15.43
N PHE A 301 -9.91 -1.58 -15.63
CA PHE A 301 -10.85 -1.36 -16.74
C PHE A 301 -10.14 -1.21 -18.10
N ILE A 302 -9.17 -0.31 -18.21
CA ILE A 302 -8.48 -0.10 -19.50
C ILE A 302 -7.46 -1.21 -19.76
N GLY A 303 -6.65 -1.56 -18.76
CA GLY A 303 -5.57 -2.54 -18.90
C GLY A 303 -6.07 -3.97 -19.06
N GLU A 304 -6.60 -4.57 -17.99
CA GLU A 304 -6.97 -5.98 -17.95
C GLU A 304 -8.24 -6.29 -18.75
N TYR A 305 -9.30 -5.51 -18.55
CA TYR A 305 -10.56 -5.70 -19.27
C TYR A 305 -10.43 -5.34 -20.76
N GLY A 306 -9.73 -4.24 -21.10
CA GLY A 306 -9.39 -3.92 -22.48
C GLY A 306 -8.56 -5.03 -23.16
N ARG A 307 -7.53 -5.55 -22.49
CA ARG A 307 -6.74 -6.67 -23.00
C ARG A 307 -7.56 -7.95 -23.15
N LYS A 308 -8.51 -8.21 -22.23
CA LYS A 308 -9.45 -9.34 -22.35
C LYS A 308 -10.30 -9.20 -23.61
N LEU A 309 -10.85 -8.01 -23.87
CA LEU A 309 -11.65 -7.75 -25.07
C LEU A 309 -10.83 -7.94 -26.36
N ILE A 310 -9.61 -7.38 -26.40
CA ILE A 310 -8.70 -7.54 -27.55
C ILE A 310 -8.34 -9.02 -27.75
N SER A 311 -8.11 -9.78 -26.67
CA SER A 311 -7.77 -11.20 -26.76
C SER A 311 -8.90 -12.09 -27.29
N LEU A 312 -10.16 -11.62 -27.24
CA LEU A 312 -11.29 -12.31 -27.85
C LEU A 312 -11.29 -12.15 -29.38
N TYR A 313 -10.81 -11.01 -29.90
CA TYR A 313 -10.74 -10.73 -31.33
C TYR A 313 -9.40 -11.13 -31.97
N PHE A 314 -8.29 -11.02 -31.22
CA PHE A 314 -6.95 -11.31 -31.70
C PHE A 314 -6.27 -12.38 -30.84
N THR A 315 -6.11 -13.58 -31.39
CA THR A 315 -5.45 -14.73 -30.74
C THR A 315 -3.95 -14.50 -30.46
N SER A 316 -3.34 -13.49 -31.10
CA SER A 316 -1.94 -13.09 -30.86
C SER A 316 -1.73 -12.38 -29.51
N VAL A 317 -2.78 -11.84 -28.90
CA VAL A 317 -2.68 -11.11 -27.63
C VAL A 317 -2.92 -12.10 -26.49
N GLY A 318 -1.86 -12.48 -25.79
CA GLY A 318 -1.94 -13.39 -24.65
C GLY A 318 -2.90 -12.88 -23.57
N ARG A 319 -3.59 -13.81 -22.90
CA ARG A 319 -4.58 -13.52 -21.84
C ARG A 319 -4.02 -12.58 -20.76
N ALA A 320 -4.91 -11.80 -20.14
CA ALA A 320 -4.57 -10.98 -18.99
C ALA A 320 -3.99 -11.88 -17.87
N THR A 321 -2.82 -11.52 -17.36
CA THR A 321 -2.13 -12.24 -16.29
C THR A 321 -2.17 -11.37 -15.05
N PHE A 322 -2.84 -11.85 -14.00
CA PHE A 322 -2.88 -11.18 -12.71
C PHE A 322 -1.48 -11.23 -12.07
N ASP A 323 -0.84 -10.07 -11.96
CA ASP A 323 0.47 -9.95 -11.31
C ASP A 323 0.28 -9.90 -9.79
N VAL A 324 0.28 -11.08 -9.17
CA VAL A 324 0.09 -11.26 -7.72
C VAL A 324 1.05 -10.37 -6.93
N ALA A 325 2.29 -10.24 -7.41
CA ALA A 325 3.36 -9.52 -6.74
C ALA A 325 3.07 -8.01 -6.66
N TYR A 326 2.62 -7.41 -7.76
CA TYR A 326 2.30 -6.00 -7.81
C TYR A 326 1.02 -5.69 -7.02
N ASN A 327 -0.04 -6.48 -7.21
CA ASN A 327 -1.31 -6.28 -6.53
C ASN A 327 -1.18 -6.48 -5.00
N THR A 328 -0.30 -7.38 -4.55
CA THR A 328 0.02 -7.52 -3.12
C THR A 328 0.73 -6.28 -2.58
N LEU A 329 1.62 -5.68 -3.37
CA LEU A 329 2.33 -4.46 -2.96
C LEU A 329 1.40 -3.25 -2.87
N ASP A 330 0.42 -3.15 -3.77
CA ASP A 330 -0.64 -2.14 -3.72
C ASP A 330 -1.52 -2.32 -2.49
N LEU A 331 -1.91 -3.56 -2.20
CA LEU A 331 -2.65 -3.88 -0.99
C LEU A 331 -1.90 -3.46 0.28
N ILE A 332 -0.61 -3.77 0.38
CA ILE A 332 0.23 -3.35 1.52
C ILE A 332 0.29 -1.82 1.58
N TYR A 333 0.43 -1.14 0.45
CA TYR A 333 0.47 0.32 0.41
C TYR A 333 -0.84 0.96 0.92
N TYR A 334 -2.00 0.47 0.48
CA TYR A 334 -3.28 0.93 1.01
C TYR A 334 -3.44 0.63 2.50
N GLN A 335 -2.99 -0.54 2.96
CA GLN A 335 -3.00 -0.90 4.38
C GLN A 335 -2.03 -0.07 5.23
N THR A 336 -0.96 0.50 4.64
CA THR A 336 -0.07 1.42 5.36
C THR A 336 -0.60 2.85 5.42
N LEU A 337 -1.51 3.20 4.51
CA LEU A 337 -2.13 4.53 4.46
C LEU A 337 -3.37 4.63 5.34
N ALA A 338 -4.14 3.54 5.43
CA ALA A 338 -5.30 3.40 6.32
C ALA A 338 -4.88 3.04 7.74
#